data_AF-A0A940LUW4-F1
#
_entry.id   AF-A0A940LUW4-F1
#
_cell.length_a   1.000
_cell.length_b   1.000
_cell.length_c   1.000
_cell.angle_alpha   90.00
_cell.angle_beta   90.00
_cell.angle_gamma   90.00
#
_symmetry.space_group_name_H-M   'P 1'
#
loop_
_entity.id
_entity.type
_entity.pdbx_description
1 polymer ?
#
loop_
_entity_poly.entity_id
_entity_poly.type
_entity_poly.pdbx_seq_one_letter_code
_entity_poly.pdbx_strand_id
1 'polypeptide(L)'
;MAHILYAVGNATGVAAKLTSVEHSEDNCTLPAWTVTHTGGTDNNWIFLPDCSSSDYWPDHHISVVAVDGSWQVSFWVNDDEGRMLYWSNFDGFSTQNSIPASRDVTDCALMIRLDNGHPIVTWAGW
;
A
#
# COMPACT_ATOMS: atom_id res chain seq x y z
N MET A 1 0.63 7.39 15.16
CA MET A 1 1.71 8.11 14.42
C MET A 1 1.79 7.35 13.11
N ALA A 2 1.33 7.96 12.02
CA ALA A 2 1.03 7.26 10.78
C ALA A 2 2.30 6.72 10.12
N HIS A 3 2.20 5.55 9.47
CA HIS A 3 3.29 5.04 8.65
C HIS A 3 3.46 5.90 7.41
N ILE A 4 4.70 6.20 7.06
CA ILE A 4 5.10 6.91 5.87
C ILE A 4 5.52 5.87 4.84
N LEU A 5 4.78 5.80 3.73
CA LEU A 5 5.18 5.01 2.58
C LEU A 5 6.07 5.90 1.71
N TYR A 6 7.35 5.49 1.57
CA TYR A 6 8.37 6.18 0.80
C TYR A 6 8.42 5.74 -0.65
N ALA A 7 8.20 4.45 -0.89
CA ALA A 7 8.35 3.86 -2.20
C ALA A 7 7.48 2.62 -2.39
N VAL A 8 7.05 2.43 -3.64
CA VAL A 8 6.43 1.18 -4.09
C VAL A 8 7.23 0.62 -5.27
N GLY A 9 7.76 -0.58 -5.08
CA GLY A 9 8.33 -1.42 -6.13
C GLY A 9 7.24 -2.24 -6.81
N ASN A 10 6.93 -1.91 -8.05
CA ASN A 10 6.10 -2.77 -8.90
C ASN A 10 7.02 -3.78 -9.63
N ALA A 11 7.24 -4.93 -9.01
CA ALA A 11 7.99 -6.05 -9.59
C ALA A 11 7.06 -7.00 -10.37
N THR A 12 6.07 -6.44 -11.07
CA THR A 12 5.19 -7.18 -11.97
C THR A 12 5.44 -6.76 -13.43
N GLY A 13 4.97 -7.59 -14.36
CA GLY A 13 5.02 -7.29 -15.80
C GLY A 13 4.01 -6.27 -16.28
N VAL A 14 3.16 -5.71 -15.39
CA VAL A 14 2.06 -4.83 -15.74
C VAL A 14 2.20 -3.52 -14.97
N ALA A 15 2.04 -2.39 -15.66
CA ALA A 15 1.99 -1.10 -14.98
C ALA A 15 0.79 -1.04 -14.02
N ALA A 16 0.88 -0.21 -12.99
CA ALA A 16 -0.18 -0.03 -12.02
C ALA A 16 -0.39 1.45 -11.69
N LYS A 17 -1.45 1.73 -10.96
CA LYS A 17 -1.75 3.05 -10.40
C LYS A 17 -1.96 2.91 -8.91
N LEU A 18 -1.28 3.73 -8.14
CA LEU A 18 -1.56 3.95 -6.73
C LEU A 18 -2.64 5.03 -6.61
N THR A 19 -3.67 4.76 -5.83
CA THR A 19 -4.71 5.70 -5.47
C THR A 19 -4.90 5.76 -3.96
N SER A 20 -4.98 6.96 -3.42
CA SER A 20 -5.39 7.23 -2.05
C SER A 20 -6.86 7.63 -2.03
N VAL A 21 -7.64 7.03 -1.14
CA VAL A 21 -9.03 7.44 -0.91
C VAL A 21 -9.10 8.76 -0.12
N GLU A 22 -8.07 9.06 0.70
CA GLU A 22 -7.98 10.29 1.50
C GLU A 22 -7.63 11.53 0.68
N HIS A 23 -6.58 11.42 -0.14
CA HIS A 23 -5.92 12.57 -0.75
C HIS A 23 -5.55 12.26 -2.20
N SER A 24 -6.29 12.82 -3.15
CA SER A 24 -6.06 12.55 -4.58
C SER A 24 -4.69 13.02 -5.10
N GLU A 25 -4.00 13.90 -4.37
CA GLU A 25 -2.64 14.35 -4.67
C GLU A 25 -1.59 13.24 -4.46
N ASP A 26 -1.88 12.25 -3.63
CA ASP A 26 -1.01 11.09 -3.38
C ASP A 26 -1.03 10.08 -4.54
N ASN A 27 -1.96 10.23 -5.48
CA ASN A 27 -2.14 9.31 -6.60
C ASN A 27 -0.92 9.35 -7.53
N CYS A 28 -0.29 8.21 -7.78
CA CYS A 28 0.86 8.12 -8.67
C CYS A 28 0.79 6.91 -9.60
N THR A 29 1.52 6.99 -10.72
CA THR A 29 1.69 5.86 -11.63
C THR A 29 2.87 5.01 -11.19
N LEU A 30 2.73 3.69 -11.28
CA LEU A 30 3.76 2.72 -10.94
C LEU A 30 4.12 1.90 -12.19
N PRO A 31 5.15 2.30 -12.96
CA PRO A 31 5.57 1.54 -14.14
C PRO A 31 5.95 0.09 -13.79
N ALA A 32 5.83 -0.82 -14.76
CA ALA A 32 6.26 -2.21 -14.59
C ALA A 32 7.76 -2.29 -14.28
N TRP A 33 8.16 -3.27 -13.48
CA TRP A 33 9.55 -3.53 -13.06
C TRP A 33 10.31 -2.32 -12.51
N THR A 34 9.61 -1.42 -11.82
CA THR A 34 10.16 -0.13 -11.39
C THR A 34 9.85 0.15 -9.91
N VAL A 35 10.78 0.81 -9.22
CA VAL A 35 10.54 1.41 -7.90
C VAL A 35 10.19 2.87 -8.10
N THR A 36 9.05 3.29 -7.56
CA THR A 36 8.55 4.67 -7.64
C THR A 36 8.44 5.24 -6.24
N HIS A 37 8.99 6.44 -6.03
CA HIS A 37 8.76 7.18 -4.79
C HIS A 37 7.31 7.69 -4.76
N THR A 38 6.67 7.54 -3.62
CA THR A 38 5.29 7.95 -3.37
C THR A 38 5.24 9.44 -2.99
N GLY A 39 4.16 10.13 -3.35
CA GLY A 39 3.98 11.56 -3.02
C GLY A 39 3.78 12.53 -4.17
N GLY A 40 3.85 12.07 -5.43
CA GLY A 40 3.70 12.98 -6.57
C GLY A 40 4.91 13.92 -6.78
N THR A 41 4.66 15.13 -7.30
CA THR A 41 5.68 16.02 -7.89
C THR A 41 6.57 16.78 -6.91
N ASP A 42 6.21 16.84 -5.64
CA ASP A 42 6.97 17.50 -4.58
C ASP A 42 7.85 16.53 -3.76
N ASN A 43 7.82 15.22 -4.10
CA ASN A 43 8.46 14.13 -3.35
C ASN A 43 8.00 14.04 -1.89
N ASN A 44 6.81 14.55 -1.55
CA ASN A 44 6.27 14.40 -0.21
C ASN A 44 5.63 13.03 -0.06
N TRP A 45 6.37 12.12 0.56
CA TRP A 45 5.93 10.78 0.96
C TRP A 45 4.46 10.71 1.39
N ILE A 46 3.79 9.60 1.09
CA ILE A 46 2.37 9.45 1.43
C ILE A 46 2.25 8.85 2.84
N PHE A 47 1.27 9.32 3.59
CA PHE A 47 0.91 8.70 4.87
C PHE A 47 -0.07 7.55 4.59
N LEU A 48 0.25 6.36 5.10
CA LEU A 48 -0.70 5.27 5.09
C LEU A 48 -1.86 5.60 6.06
N PRO A 49 -3.12 5.51 5.60
CA PRO A 49 -4.27 5.84 6.42
C PRO A 49 -4.29 5.01 7.70
N ASP A 50 -4.40 5.73 8.81
CA ASP A 50 -4.56 5.16 10.14
C ASP A 50 -6.03 4.83 10.35
N CYS A 51 -6.30 3.56 10.61
CA CYS A 51 -7.65 3.08 10.82
C CYS A 51 -7.75 2.27 12.11
N SER A 52 -8.26 2.93 13.15
CA SER A 52 -8.52 2.34 14.47
C SER A 52 -9.79 1.48 14.56
N SER A 53 -10.53 1.27 13.47
CA SER A 53 -11.68 0.35 13.43
C SER A 53 -11.97 -0.13 12.02
N SER A 54 -12.52 -1.34 11.91
CA SER A 54 -12.79 -1.97 10.63
C SER A 54 -13.80 -1.25 9.76
N ASP A 55 -14.66 -0.48 10.39
CA ASP A 55 -15.73 0.26 9.72
C ASP A 55 -15.19 1.44 8.91
N TYR A 56 -13.96 1.89 9.18
CA TYR A 56 -13.29 2.97 8.44
C TYR A 56 -12.43 2.46 7.29
N TRP A 57 -12.13 1.16 7.23
CA TRP A 57 -11.24 0.60 6.21
C TRP A 57 -11.72 0.75 4.75
N PRO A 58 -13.04 0.66 4.45
CA PRO A 58 -13.52 0.93 3.09
C PRO A 58 -13.26 2.37 2.65
N ASP A 59 -13.40 3.33 3.58
CA ASP A 59 -13.35 4.76 3.28
C ASP A 59 -11.93 5.34 3.41
N HIS A 60 -11.01 4.62 4.05
CA HIS A 60 -9.69 5.14 4.41
C HIS A 60 -8.58 4.13 4.04
N HIS A 61 -8.10 4.18 2.79
CA HIS A 61 -7.03 3.28 2.34
C HIS A 61 -6.23 3.76 1.12
N ILE A 62 -5.09 3.09 0.90
CA ILE A 62 -4.35 3.13 -0.36
C ILE A 62 -4.67 1.89 -1.16
N SER A 63 -4.96 2.04 -2.45
CA SER A 63 -5.10 0.93 -3.40
C SER A 63 -4.06 1.04 -4.50
N VAL A 64 -3.53 -0.08 -4.96
CA VAL A 64 -2.67 -0.19 -6.14
C VAL A 64 -3.31 -1.19 -7.09
N VAL A 65 -3.71 -0.70 -8.26
CA VAL A 65 -4.46 -1.49 -9.25
C VAL A 65 -3.69 -1.57 -10.55
N ALA A 66 -3.56 -2.78 -11.10
CA ALA A 66 -2.98 -2.99 -12.43
C ALA A 66 -3.78 -2.21 -13.48
N VAL A 67 -3.11 -1.58 -14.45
CA VAL A 67 -3.80 -0.79 -15.48
C VAL A 67 -4.72 -1.62 -16.38
N ASP A 68 -4.50 -2.94 -16.44
CA ASP A 68 -5.33 -3.90 -17.16
C ASP A 68 -6.38 -4.61 -16.26
N GLY A 69 -6.42 -4.28 -14.97
CA GLY A 69 -7.33 -4.88 -13.98
C GLY A 69 -6.98 -6.31 -13.57
N SER A 70 -5.82 -6.85 -13.95
CA SER A 70 -5.42 -8.24 -13.67
C SER A 70 -5.16 -8.53 -12.18
N TRP A 71 -4.81 -7.51 -11.40
CA TRP A 71 -4.59 -7.61 -9.96
C TRP A 71 -4.83 -6.27 -9.28
N GLN A 72 -5.11 -6.33 -7.98
CA GLN A 72 -5.18 -5.16 -7.11
C GLN A 72 -4.65 -5.50 -5.73
N VAL A 73 -4.14 -4.49 -5.05
CA VAL A 73 -3.67 -4.58 -3.67
C VAL A 73 -4.15 -3.36 -2.91
N SER A 74 -4.65 -3.54 -1.70
CA SER A 74 -5.08 -2.44 -0.86
C SER A 74 -4.42 -2.53 0.52
N PHE A 75 -4.08 -1.38 1.13
CA PHE A 75 -3.26 -1.28 2.34
C PHE A 75 -3.86 -0.31 3.37
N TRP A 76 -3.68 -0.64 4.65
CA TRP A 76 -4.16 0.12 5.81
C TRP A 76 -3.29 -0.17 7.04
N VAL A 77 -3.22 0.79 7.96
CA VAL A 77 -2.58 0.63 9.26
C VAL A 77 -3.65 0.46 10.33
N ASN A 78 -3.51 -0.55 11.18
CA ASN A 78 -4.36 -0.73 12.35
C ASN A 78 -3.65 -0.23 13.61
N ASP A 79 -4.01 0.95 14.10
CA ASP A 79 -3.40 1.54 15.29
C ASP A 79 -3.79 0.83 16.60
N ASP A 80 -4.98 0.24 16.67
CA ASP A 80 -5.44 -0.49 17.87
C ASP A 80 -4.59 -1.75 18.14
N GLU A 81 -4.02 -2.33 17.10
CA GLU A 81 -3.15 -3.52 17.19
C GLU A 81 -1.66 -3.18 17.05
N GLY A 82 -1.25 -2.04 17.60
CA GLY A 82 0.14 -1.61 17.65
C GLY A 82 0.65 -1.17 16.28
N ARG A 83 -0.19 -0.52 15.48
CA ARG A 83 0.16 0.05 14.16
C ARG A 83 0.62 -0.98 13.15
N MET A 84 -0.05 -2.12 13.09
CA MET A 84 0.32 -3.15 12.12
C MET A 84 -0.24 -2.80 10.73
N LEU A 85 0.61 -2.89 9.72
CA LEU A 85 0.21 -2.85 8.32
C LEU A 85 -0.48 -4.16 7.93
N TYR A 86 -1.64 -4.02 7.31
CA TYR A 86 -2.40 -5.10 6.71
C TYR A 86 -2.60 -4.82 5.21
N TRP A 87 -2.79 -5.89 4.44
CA TRP A 87 -3.12 -5.76 3.02
C TRP A 87 -4.07 -6.86 2.53
N SER A 88 -4.76 -6.56 1.44
CA SER A 88 -5.61 -7.52 0.74
C SER A 88 -5.33 -7.49 -0.77
N ASN A 89 -5.69 -8.56 -1.46
CA ASN A 89 -5.63 -8.65 -2.93
C ASN A 89 -6.96 -8.24 -3.58
N PHE A 90 -7.78 -7.50 -2.84
CA PHE A 90 -9.04 -6.95 -3.30
C PHE A 90 -9.23 -5.51 -2.80
N ASP A 91 -10.28 -4.84 -3.24
CA ASP A 91 -10.67 -3.53 -2.71
C ASP A 91 -11.45 -3.73 -1.41
N GLY A 92 -10.84 -3.34 -0.29
CA GLY A 92 -11.38 -3.51 1.05
C GLY A 92 -10.59 -4.47 1.95
N PHE A 93 -11.01 -4.51 3.21
CA PHE A 93 -10.17 -5.02 4.28
C PHE A 93 -10.02 -6.56 4.35
N SER A 94 -8.83 -7.00 4.79
CA SER A 94 -8.59 -8.35 5.33
C SER A 94 -7.52 -8.36 6.43
N THR A 95 -7.72 -9.17 7.48
CA THR A 95 -6.68 -9.52 8.48
C THR A 95 -5.75 -10.64 7.99
N GLN A 96 -6.05 -11.29 6.87
CA GLN A 96 -5.34 -12.50 6.44
C GLN A 96 -3.89 -12.24 6.08
N ASN A 97 -3.57 -11.06 5.55
CA ASN A 97 -2.20 -10.68 5.24
C ASN A 97 -1.79 -9.51 6.12
N SER A 98 -1.13 -9.86 7.21
CA SER A 98 -0.58 -8.91 8.17
C SER A 98 0.94 -8.87 8.04
N ILE A 99 1.54 -7.72 8.36
CA ILE A 99 2.99 -7.53 8.34
C ILE A 99 3.43 -7.16 9.76
N PRO A 100 3.64 -8.14 10.66
CA PRO A 100 3.94 -7.86 12.07
C PRO A 100 5.19 -6.99 12.30
N ALA A 101 6.17 -7.06 11.41
CA ALA A 101 7.39 -6.27 11.48
C ALA A 101 7.18 -4.75 11.32
N SER A 102 6.00 -4.33 10.85
CA SER A 102 5.66 -2.90 10.66
C SER A 102 5.27 -2.16 11.94
N ARG A 103 4.96 -2.86 13.04
CA ARG A 103 4.37 -2.26 14.26
C ARG A 103 5.14 -1.07 14.83
N ASP A 104 6.47 -1.14 14.79
CA ASP A 104 7.35 -0.13 15.40
C ASP A 104 8.15 0.68 14.37
N VAL A 105 7.78 0.58 13.09
CA VAL A 105 8.53 1.22 12.00
C VAL A 105 7.63 2.20 11.29
N THR A 106 7.91 3.49 11.48
CA THR A 106 7.17 4.57 10.84
C THR A 106 7.41 4.63 9.34
N ASP A 107 8.64 4.36 8.90
CA ASP A 107 9.05 4.60 7.52
C ASP A 107 9.19 3.29 6.75
N CYS A 108 8.50 3.15 5.61
CA CYS A 108 8.49 1.89 4.89
C CYS A 108 8.54 2.02 3.37
N ALA A 109 8.99 0.94 2.75
CA ALA A 109 8.84 0.67 1.32
C ALA A 109 8.13 -0.67 1.13
N LEU A 110 7.31 -0.75 0.08
CA LEU A 110 6.59 -1.96 -0.30
C LEU A 110 7.05 -2.45 -1.66
N MET A 111 7.15 -3.76 -1.84
CA MET A 111 7.35 -4.36 -3.15
C MET A 111 6.23 -5.36 -3.44
N ILE A 112 5.58 -5.17 -4.58
CA ILE A 112 4.50 -6.01 -5.10
C ILE A 112 5.08 -6.90 -6.20
N ARG A 113 4.90 -8.21 -6.06
CA ARG A 113 5.23 -9.22 -7.09
C ARG A 113 4.03 -10.12 -7.32
N LEU A 114 4.02 -10.87 -8.41
CA LEU A 114 3.02 -11.91 -8.64
C LEU A 114 3.58 -13.30 -8.28
N ASP A 115 2.77 -14.11 -7.62
CA ASP A 115 2.99 -15.54 -7.42
C ASP A 115 1.78 -16.29 -7.97
N ASN A 116 1.97 -17.08 -9.04
CA ASN A 116 0.90 -17.73 -9.79
C ASN A 116 -0.25 -16.79 -10.21
N GLY A 117 0.07 -15.54 -10.55
CA GLY A 117 -0.91 -14.52 -10.95
C GLY A 117 -1.57 -13.77 -9.79
N HIS A 118 -1.26 -14.12 -8.54
CA HIS A 118 -1.76 -13.42 -7.35
C HIS A 118 -0.72 -12.44 -6.80
N PRO A 119 -1.12 -11.23 -6.38
CA PRO A 119 -0.18 -10.29 -5.80
C PRO A 119 0.31 -10.77 -4.44
N ILE A 120 1.61 -10.59 -4.20
CA ILE A 120 2.29 -10.78 -2.93
C ILE A 120 2.99 -9.47 -2.58
N VAL A 121 2.70 -8.95 -1.39
CA VAL A 121 3.34 -7.76 -0.85
C VAL A 121 4.48 -8.17 0.06
N THR A 122 5.63 -7.56 -0.16
CA THR A 122 6.80 -7.63 0.73
C THR A 122 7.08 -6.24 1.28
N TRP A 123 7.58 -6.20 2.51
CA TRP A 123 7.80 -4.97 3.26
C TRP A 123 9.25 -4.85 3.66
N ALA A 124 9.78 -3.64 3.59
CA ALA A 124 11.06 -3.27 4.15
C ALA A 124 10.87 -2.00 4.98
N GLY A 125 11.29 -2.05 6.25
CA GLY A 125 11.48 -0.86 7.05
C GLY A 125 12.66 -0.05 6.52
N TRP A 126 12.59 1.27 6.68
CA TRP A 126 13.66 2.20 6.33
C TRP A 126 14.39 2.71 7.58
#